data_AF-A0A7Z7K9E3-F1
#
_entry.id   AF-A0A7Z7K9E3-F1
#
_cell.length_a   1.000
_cell.length_b   1.000
_cell.length_c   1.000
_cell.angle_alpha   90.00
_cell.angle_beta   90.00
_cell.angle_gamma   90.00
#
_symmetry.space_group_name_H-M   'P 1'
#
loop_
_entity.id
_entity.type
_entity.pdbx_description
1 polymer ?
#
loop_
_entity_poly.entity_id
_entity_poly.type
_entity_poly.pdbx_seq_one_letter_code
_entity_poly.pdbx_strand_id
1 'polypeptide(L)'
;MEQVTRYDRDYIWGLVHDQLRQVGLSQAASDYAMIHFDHRYKYALEHMRFAARAETIAEYVFNGILAEWTKGQRLNELKGGE
;
A
#
# COMPACT_ATOMS: atom_id res chain seq x y z
N MET A 1 19.49 -9.25 -8.37
CA MET A 1 19.93 -9.24 -6.96
C MET A 1 18.94 -8.37 -6.21
N GLU A 2 18.08 -8.99 -5.39
CA GLU A 2 17.25 -8.24 -4.44
C GLU A 2 18.21 -7.42 -3.57
N GLN A 3 18.08 -6.09 -3.59
CA GLN A 3 18.74 -5.30 -2.55
C GLN A 3 18.16 -5.80 -1.23
N VAL A 4 19.01 -6.36 -0.38
CA VAL A 4 18.61 -6.76 0.97
C VAL A 4 18.27 -5.46 1.70
N THR A 5 16.99 -5.11 1.67
CA THR A 5 16.48 -3.93 2.35
C THR A 5 16.51 -4.23 3.83
N ARG A 6 16.93 -3.28 4.67
CA ARG A 6 16.85 -3.43 6.14
C ARG A 6 15.41 -3.61 6.66
N TYR A 7 14.43 -3.41 5.78
CA TYR A 7 13.02 -3.55 6.08
C TYR A 7 12.54 -4.86 5.49
N ASP A 8 11.94 -5.67 6.36
CA ASP A 8 11.32 -6.93 5.98
C ASP A 8 10.05 -6.64 5.17
N ARG A 9 9.99 -7.19 3.96
CA ARG A 9 8.88 -7.00 3.03
C ARG A 9 7.59 -7.58 3.59
N ASP A 10 7.64 -8.77 4.18
CA ASP A 10 6.45 -9.48 4.66
C ASP A 10 5.91 -8.83 5.94
N TYR A 11 6.80 -8.31 6.79
CA TYR A 11 6.41 -7.48 7.93
C TYR A 11 5.68 -6.20 7.49
N ILE A 12 6.23 -5.48 6.51
CA ILE A 12 5.59 -4.27 5.96
C ILE A 12 4.27 -4.62 5.27
N TRP A 13 4.21 -5.74 4.55
CA TRP A 13 2.98 -6.24 3.94
C TRP A 13 1.88 -6.44 4.98
N GLY A 14 2.20 -7.10 6.10
CA GLY A 14 1.27 -7.30 7.20
C GLY A 14 0.77 -5.99 7.82
N LEU A 15 1.68 -5.05 8.11
CA LEU A 15 1.31 -3.75 8.65
C LEU A 15 0.37 -2.97 7.72
N VAL A 16 0.64 -2.97 6.42
CA VAL A 16 -0.18 -2.25 5.44
C VAL A 16 -1.54 -2.91 5.29
N HIS A 17 -1.60 -4.25 5.25
CA HIS A 17 -2.86 -4.99 5.19
C HIS A 17 -3.74 -4.69 6.41
N ASP A 18 -3.17 -4.75 7.62
CA ASP A 18 -3.86 -4.44 8.86
C ASP A 18 -4.40 -3.01 8.87
N GLN A 19 -3.62 -2.03 8.40
CA GLN A 19 -4.07 -0.64 8.28
C GLN A 19 -5.26 -0.48 7.33
N LEU A 20 -5.28 -1.18 6.19
CA LEU A 20 -6.43 -1.17 5.27
C LEU A 20 -7.70 -1.70 5.95
N ARG A 21 -7.57 -2.76 6.75
CA ARG A 21 -8.69 -3.32 7.54
C ARG A 21 -9.16 -2.35 8.62
N GLN A 22 -8.24 -1.66 9.28
CA GLN A 22 -8.55 -0.67 10.33
C GLN A 22 -9.30 0.55 9.79
N VAL A 23 -9.02 0.99 8.55
CA VAL A 23 -9.76 2.09 7.90
C VAL A 23 -11.08 1.65 7.26
N GLY A 24 -11.49 0.40 7.47
CA GLY A 24 -12.83 -0.09 7.14
C GLY A 24 -12.94 -0.86 5.82
N LEU A 25 -11.83 -1.16 5.13
CA LEU A 25 -11.90 -2.05 3.97
C LEU A 25 -12.25 -3.47 4.43
N SER A 26 -13.12 -4.14 3.67
CA SER A 26 -13.39 -5.57 3.84
C SER A 26 -12.11 -6.39 3.57
N GLN A 27 -12.10 -7.67 3.95
CA GLN A 27 -10.97 -8.55 3.67
C GLN A 27 -10.68 -8.60 2.17
N ALA A 28 -11.70 -8.88 1.36
CA ALA A 28 -11.58 -8.93 -0.09
C ALA A 28 -11.15 -7.58 -0.70
N ALA A 29 -11.65 -6.46 -0.19
CA ALA A 29 -11.21 -5.14 -0.66
C ALA A 29 -9.76 -4.84 -0.28
N SER A 30 -9.31 -5.27 0.91
CA SER A 30 -7.93 -5.12 1.35
C SER A 30 -6.99 -5.97 0.50
N ASP A 31 -7.34 -7.24 0.29
CA ASP A 31 -6.58 -8.16 -0.57
C ASP A 31 -6.47 -7.61 -2.00
N TYR A 32 -7.55 -7.04 -2.53
CA TYR A 32 -7.55 -6.40 -3.83
C TYR A 32 -6.70 -5.12 -3.86
N ALA A 33 -6.78 -4.26 -2.83
CA ALA A 33 -5.95 -3.05 -2.77
C ALA A 33 -4.45 -3.39 -2.71
N MET A 34 -4.09 -4.50 -2.06
CA MET A 34 -2.71 -4.98 -1.94
C MET A 34 -2.06 -5.39 -3.28
N ILE A 35 -2.79 -5.43 -4.40
CA ILE A 35 -2.18 -5.58 -5.74
C ILE A 35 -1.16 -4.48 -6.05
N HIS A 36 -1.32 -3.30 -5.43
CA HIS A 36 -0.43 -2.15 -5.62
C HIS A 36 0.81 -2.21 -4.71
N PHE A 37 0.89 -3.18 -3.79
CA PHE A 37 1.91 -3.24 -2.75
C PHE A 37 3.33 -3.20 -3.30
N ASP A 38 3.69 -4.10 -4.23
CA ASP A 38 5.08 -4.21 -4.69
C ASP A 38 5.58 -2.91 -5.35
N HIS A 39 4.72 -2.28 -6.15
CA HIS A 39 5.04 -1.02 -6.77
C HIS A 39 5.24 0.10 -5.73
N ARG A 40 4.34 0.20 -4.75
CA ARG A 40 4.41 1.22 -3.70
C ARG A 40 5.56 0.96 -2.72
N TYR A 41 5.85 -0.30 -2.40
CA TYR A 41 6.97 -0.71 -1.57
C TYR A 41 8.30 -0.34 -2.20
N LYS A 42 8.50 -0.68 -3.48
CA LYS A 42 9.71 -0.30 -4.22
C LYS A 42 9.88 1.22 -4.29
N TYR A 43 8.80 1.95 -4.57
CA TYR A 43 8.83 3.41 -4.59
C TYR A 43 9.21 3.99 -3.21
N ALA A 44 8.67 3.45 -2.12
CA ALA A 44 9.03 3.87 -0.78
C ALA A 44 10.53 3.64 -0.49
N LEU A 45 11.11 2.51 -0.91
CA LEU A 45 12.53 2.24 -0.73
C LEU A 45 13.45 3.20 -1.50
N GLU A 46 13.05 3.57 -2.72
CA GLU A 46 13.78 4.53 -3.56
C GLU A 46 13.76 5.95 -2.98
N HIS A 47 12.63 6.35 -2.37
CA HIS A 47 12.40 7.72 -1.91
C HIS A 47 12.60 7.93 -0.40
N MET A 48 12.57 6.88 0.41
CA MET A 48 12.65 6.94 1.89
C MET A 48 13.92 6.30 2.46
N ARG A 49 15.06 6.50 1.78
CA ARG A 49 16.37 5.94 2.19
C ARG A 49 16.80 6.27 3.63
N PHE A 50 16.23 7.31 4.24
CA PHE A 50 16.55 7.79 5.60
C PHE A 50 15.48 7.46 6.65
N ALA A 51 14.38 6.77 6.30
CA ALA A 51 13.32 6.50 7.27
C ALA A 51 13.86 5.73 8.48
N ALA A 52 13.62 6.19 9.71
CA ALA A 52 14.23 5.58 10.88
C ALA A 52 13.68 4.18 11.20
N ARG A 53 12.47 3.86 10.71
CA ARG A 53 11.65 2.73 11.16
C ARG A 53 10.88 2.11 9.99
N ALA A 54 10.62 0.80 10.08
CA ALA A 54 9.84 0.06 9.08
C ALA A 54 8.39 0.56 9.02
N GLU A 55 7.83 1.00 10.15
CA GLU A 55 6.48 1.55 10.25
C GLU A 55 6.31 2.81 9.40
N THR A 56 7.36 3.63 9.27
CA THR A 56 7.35 4.81 8.40
C THR A 56 7.29 4.42 6.91
N ILE A 57 7.96 3.33 6.54
CA ILE A 57 7.84 2.77 5.18
C ILE A 57 6.43 2.22 4.98
N ALA A 58 5.91 1.46 5.94
CA ALA A 58 4.56 0.91 5.88
C ALA A 58 3.49 2.00 5.71
N GLU A 59 3.57 3.09 6.49
CA GLU A 59 2.65 4.22 6.37
C GLU A 59 2.70 4.87 4.96
N TYR A 60 3.91 5.04 4.41
CA TYR A 60 4.06 5.58 3.06
C TYR A 60 3.44 4.66 2.00
N VAL A 61 3.69 3.36 2.11
CA VAL A 61 3.13 2.35 1.22
C VAL A 61 1.61 2.32 1.33
N PHE A 62 1.07 2.30 2.55
CA PHE A 62 -0.36 2.36 2.83
C PHE A 62 -1.02 3.57 2.15
N ASN A 63 -0.48 4.77 2.35
CA ASN A 63 -1.00 5.98 1.72
C ASN A 63 -1.00 5.89 0.19
N GLY A 64 0.06 5.32 -0.39
CA GLY A 64 0.16 5.09 -1.83
C GLY A 64 -0.87 4.08 -2.36
N ILE A 65 -1.18 3.03 -1.59
CA ILE A 65 -2.18 2.02 -1.95
C ILE A 65 -3.60 2.61 -1.83
N LEU A 66 -3.90 3.28 -0.73
CA LEU A 66 -5.20 3.90 -0.49
C LEU A 66 -5.55 4.94 -1.57
N ALA A 67 -4.54 5.68 -2.04
CA ALA A 67 -4.71 6.62 -3.15
C ALA A 67 -5.08 5.93 -4.48
N GLU A 68 -4.43 4.82 -4.84
CA GLU A 68 -4.79 4.05 -6.06
C GLU A 68 -6.18 3.44 -5.96
N TRP A 69 -6.50 2.85 -4.80
CA TRP A 69 -7.81 2.28 -4.52
C TRP A 69 -8.92 3.33 -4.70
N THR A 70 -8.77 4.49 -4.07
CA THR A 70 -9.76 5.59 -4.12
C THR A 70 -9.92 6.13 -5.55
N LYS A 71 -8.82 6.21 -6.31
CA LYS A 71 -8.85 6.59 -7.73
C LYS A 71 -9.63 5.59 -8.57
N GLY A 72 -9.47 4.29 -8.32
CA GLY A 72 -10.22 3.22 -8.99
C GLY A 72 -11.72 3.28 -8.70
N GLN A 73 -12.10 3.49 -7.44
CA GLN A 73 -13.51 3.66 -7.04
C GLN A 73 -14.15 4.84 -7.79
N ARG A 74 -13.48 5.99 -7.78
CA ARG A 74 -13.96 7.20 -8.49
C ARG A 74 -14.12 6.99 -9.99
N LEU A 75 -13.20 6.24 -10.62
CA LEU A 75 -13.29 5.96 -12.06
C LEU A 75 -14.49 5.06 -12.38
N ASN A 76 -14.81 4.09 -11.51
CA ASN A 76 -15.97 3.23 -11.68
C ASN A 76 -17.28 3.99 -11.49
N GLU A 77 -17.36 4.89 -10.50
CA GLU A 77 -18.50 5.79 -10.31
C GLU A 77 -18.77 6.66 -11.56
N LEU A 78 -17.72 7.21 -12.17
CA LEU A 78 -17.83 8.02 -13.39
C LEU A 78 -18.26 7.20 -14.63
N LYS A 79 -17.96 5.90 -14.66
CA LYS A 79 -18.29 5.00 -15.79
C LYS A 79 -19.63 4.27 -15.64
N GLY A 80 -20.13 4.13 -14.42
CA GLY A 80 -21.41 3.46 -14.12
C GLY A 80 -22.62 4.39 -14.09
N GLY A 81 -22.44 5.66 -14.49
CA GLY A 81 -23.47 6.71 -14.46
C GLY A 81 -24.16 6.97 -15.80
N GLU A 82 -24.19 6.01 -16.73
CA GLU A 82 -24.93 6.07 -18.01
C GLU A 82 -26.15 5.16 -18.01
#